data_AF-A0A5M6DJM1-F1
#
_entry.id   AF-A0A5M6DJM1-F1
#
_cell.length_a   1.000
_cell.length_b   1.000
_cell.length_c   1.000
_cell.angle_alpha   90.00
_cell.angle_beta   90.00
_cell.angle_gamma   90.00
#
_symmetry.space_group_name_H-M   'P 1'
#
loop_
_entity.id
_entity.type
_entity.pdbx_description
1 polymer ?
#
loop_
_entity_poly.entity_id
_entity_poly.type
_entity_poly.pdbx_seq_one_letter_code
_entity_poly.pdbx_strand_id
1 'polypeptide(L)'
;MDKNIHARKADIQPLKDTIQELLKAYRIQGKVTQAKVIASWEKIMGKGISLKTKELYFQDRKLFVNLTSASLKHELIMSKTRVIQLINEEVGHDFIQEIVFL
;
A
#
# COMPACT_ATOMS: atom_id res chain seq x y z
N MET A 1 35.64 -15.50 -45.61
CA MET A 1 34.39 -14.75 -45.66
C MET A 1 33.66 -14.96 -44.34
N ASP A 2 33.52 -13.85 -43.61
CA ASP A 2 32.54 -13.50 -42.56
C ASP A 2 32.44 -14.30 -41.25
N LYS A 3 33.24 -13.87 -40.26
CA LYS A 3 32.91 -13.98 -38.83
C LYS A 3 32.00 -12.82 -38.45
N ASN A 4 30.71 -13.06 -38.24
CA ASN A 4 29.83 -12.11 -37.55
C ASN A 4 29.57 -12.62 -36.14
N ILE A 5 30.43 -12.23 -35.20
CA ILE A 5 30.21 -12.45 -33.78
C ILE A 5 29.32 -11.30 -33.30
N HIS A 6 28.06 -11.61 -33.03
CA HIS A 6 27.14 -10.72 -32.33
C HIS A 6 27.72 -10.42 -30.94
N ALA A 7 28.45 -9.31 -30.84
CA ALA A 7 28.75 -8.69 -29.56
C ALA A 7 27.42 -8.30 -28.92
N ARG A 8 27.02 -9.01 -27.85
CA ARG A 8 26.02 -8.48 -26.93
C ARG A 8 26.57 -7.14 -26.44
N LYS A 9 25.99 -6.03 -26.90
CA LYS A 9 26.15 -4.74 -26.24
C LYS A 9 25.63 -4.96 -24.82
N ALA A 10 26.54 -5.08 -23.87
CA ALA A 10 26.20 -4.86 -22.48
C ALA A 10 25.66 -3.42 -22.45
N ASP A 11 24.36 -3.28 -22.23
CA ASP A 11 23.74 -1.99 -22.04
C ASP A 11 24.27 -1.47 -20.70
N ILE A 12 25.36 -0.70 -20.76
CA ILE A 12 25.95 -0.09 -19.57
C ILE A 12 25.06 1.11 -19.24
N GLN A 13 23.84 0.86 -18.75
CA GLN A 13 23.07 1.92 -18.12
C GLN A 13 23.89 2.41 -16.92
N PRO A 14 24.10 3.73 -16.79
CA PRO A 14 24.79 4.29 -15.65
C PRO A 14 24.13 3.80 -14.35
N LEU A 15 24.92 3.29 -13.41
CA LEU A 15 24.44 2.79 -12.12
C LEU A 15 23.51 3.78 -11.38
N LYS A 16 23.76 5.08 -11.58
CA LYS A 16 22.92 6.15 -11.05
C LYS A 16 21.48 6.08 -11.59
N ASP A 17 21.31 5.84 -12.88
CA ASP A 17 20.00 5.87 -13.55
C ASP A 17 19.19 4.63 -13.17
N THR A 18 19.84 3.46 -13.07
CA THR A 18 19.19 2.23 -12.62
C THR A 18 18.74 2.29 -11.15
N ILE A 19 19.54 2.92 -10.27
CA ILE A 19 19.13 3.18 -8.87
C ILE A 19 17.92 4.12 -8.82
N GLN A 20 17.89 5.17 -9.64
CA GLN A 20 16.76 6.10 -9.67
C GLN A 20 15.47 5.44 -10.15
N GLU A 21 15.56 4.61 -11.20
CA GLU A 21 14.44 3.82 -11.71
C GLU A 21 13.92 2.85 -10.65
N LEU A 22 14.82 2.17 -9.93
CA LEU A 22 14.45 1.27 -8.84
C LEU A 22 13.70 2.00 -7.72
N LEU A 23 14.22 3.14 -7.25
CA LEU A 23 13.57 3.96 -6.23
C LEU A 23 12.19 4.43 -6.70
N LYS A 24 12.05 4.79 -7.98
CA LYS A 24 10.76 5.18 -8.58
C LYS A 24 9.80 3.99 -8.60
N ALA A 25 10.25 2.81 -9.01
CA ALA A 25 9.45 1.60 -9.02
C ALA A 25 8.90 1.27 -7.62
N TYR A 26 9.73 1.36 -6.57
CA TYR A 26 9.27 1.15 -5.19
C TYR A 26 8.25 2.18 -4.73
N ARG A 27 8.43 3.46 -5.07
CA ARG A 27 7.42 4.50 -4.77
C ARG A 27 6.09 4.22 -5.46
N ILE A 28 6.13 3.79 -6.72
CA ILE A 28 4.92 3.42 -7.48
C ILE A 28 4.25 2.21 -6.84
N GLN A 29 5.01 1.16 -6.54
CA GLN A 29 4.50 -0.04 -5.87
C GLN A 29 3.78 0.33 -4.56
N GLY A 30 4.38 1.18 -3.74
CA GLY A 30 3.76 1.66 -2.50
C GLY A 30 2.43 2.39 -2.75
N LYS A 31 2.37 3.30 -3.73
CA LYS A 31 1.12 4.01 -4.08
C LYS A 31 0.04 3.07 -4.62
N VAL A 32 0.42 2.07 -5.42
CA VAL A 32 -0.50 1.06 -5.93
C VAL A 32 -1.07 0.22 -4.78
N THR A 33 -0.23 -0.20 -3.82
CA THR A 33 -0.70 -0.91 -2.62
C THR A 33 -1.66 -0.05 -1.80
N GLN A 34 -1.36 1.24 -1.59
CA GLN A 34 -2.27 2.17 -0.90
C GLN A 34 -3.63 2.27 -1.59
N ALA A 35 -3.65 2.44 -2.91
CA ALA A 35 -4.88 2.49 -3.69
C ALA A 35 -5.68 1.18 -3.56
N LYS A 36 -5.00 0.02 -3.57
CA LYS A 36 -5.63 -1.28 -3.34
C LYS A 36 -6.29 -1.37 -1.96
N VAL A 37 -5.62 -0.91 -0.90
CA VAL A 37 -6.20 -0.89 0.46
C VAL A 37 -7.49 -0.06 0.49
N ILE A 38 -7.47 1.14 -0.09
CA ILE A 38 -8.65 2.02 -0.13
C ILE A 38 -9.79 1.36 -0.92
N ALA A 39 -9.49 0.79 -2.09
CA ALA A 39 -10.48 0.13 -2.93
C ALA A 39 -11.07 -1.15 -2.29
N SER A 40 -10.27 -1.90 -1.54
CA SER A 40 -10.70 -3.11 -0.84
C SER A 40 -11.33 -2.86 0.53
N TRP A 41 -11.41 -1.62 1.03
CA TRP A 41 -11.85 -1.34 2.40
C TRP A 41 -13.19 -1.97 2.78
N GLU A 42 -14.22 -1.81 1.95
CA GLU A 42 -15.53 -2.41 2.20
C GLU A 42 -15.48 -3.93 2.21
N LYS A 43 -14.68 -4.54 1.34
CA LYS A 43 -14.48 -5.99 1.33
C LYS A 43 -13.82 -6.48 2.62
N ILE A 44 -12.83 -5.75 3.12
CA ILE A 44 -12.07 -6.11 4.33
C ILE A 44 -12.93 -5.94 5.58
N MET A 45 -13.57 -4.78 5.71
CA MET A 45 -14.24 -4.35 6.95
C MET A 45 -15.74 -4.64 6.97
N GLY A 46 -16.32 -4.91 5.80
CA GLY A 46 -17.76 -5.05 5.61
C GLY A 46 -18.49 -3.71 5.46
N LYS A 47 -19.67 -3.80 4.84
CA LYS A 47 -20.52 -2.66 4.50
C LYS A 47 -20.88 -1.78 5.70
N GLY A 48 -21.13 -2.36 6.87
CA GLY A 48 -21.53 -1.60 8.07
C GLY A 48 -20.47 -0.61 8.56
N ILE A 49 -19.20 -0.99 8.51
CA ILE A 49 -18.05 -0.14 8.87
C ILE A 49 -17.76 0.86 7.74
N SER A 50 -17.81 0.39 6.49
CA SER A 50 -17.63 1.23 5.30
C SER A 50 -18.59 2.44 5.29
N LEU A 51 -19.88 2.21 5.56
CA LEU A 51 -20.90 3.27 5.62
C LEU A 51 -20.65 4.33 6.71
N LYS A 52 -19.89 4.00 7.75
CA LYS A 52 -19.52 4.92 8.84
C LYS A 52 -18.11 5.48 8.68
N THR A 53 -17.42 5.13 7.59
CA THR A 53 -16.10 5.66 7.24
C THR A 53 -16.30 6.85 6.31
N LYS A 54 -15.96 8.05 6.78
CA LYS A 54 -16.06 9.29 6.00
C LYS A 54 -14.91 9.41 4.99
N GLU A 55 -13.71 9.00 5.39
CA GLU A 55 -12.50 9.18 4.60
C GLU A 55 -11.44 8.15 4.96
N LEU A 56 -10.67 7.73 3.96
CA LEU A 56 -9.48 6.91 4.08
C LEU A 56 -8.34 7.59 3.36
N TYR A 57 -7.21 7.79 4.03
CA TYR A 57 -6.04 8.35 3.40
C TYR A 57 -4.75 7.87 4.05
N PHE A 58 -3.67 7.92 3.27
CA PHE A 58 -2.35 7.59 3.74
C PHE A 58 -1.53 8.85 3.98
N GLN A 59 -0.89 8.94 5.15
CA GLN A 59 0.06 9.99 5.46
C GLN A 59 1.16 9.41 6.37
N ASP A 60 2.42 9.78 6.13
CA ASP A 60 3.56 9.37 6.96
C ASP A 60 3.65 7.85 7.20
N ARG A 61 3.32 7.06 6.18
CA ARG A 61 3.24 5.58 6.21
C ARG A 61 2.16 5.00 7.14
N LYS A 62 1.20 5.81 7.57
CA LYS A 62 0.04 5.39 8.36
C LYS A 62 -1.23 5.48 7.52
N LEU A 63 -2.17 4.58 7.79
CA LEU A 63 -3.54 4.69 7.28
C LEU A 63 -4.37 5.47 8.30
N PHE A 64 -4.99 6.56 7.85
CA PHE A 64 -5.96 7.32 8.62
C PHE A 64 -7.37 6.92 8.19
N VAL A 65 -8.22 6.69 9.17
CA VAL A 65 -9.61 6.27 8.99
C VAL A 65 -10.49 7.24 9.75
N ASN A 66 -11.18 8.12 9.02
CA ASN A 66 -12.08 9.11 9.60
C ASN A 66 -13.46 8.50 9.77
N LEU A 67 -13.95 8.40 11.00
CA LEU A 67 -15.20 7.72 11.33
C LEU A 67 -16.27 8.70 11.77
N THR A 68 -17.52 8.42 11.39
CA THR A 68 -18.68 9.24 11.79
C THR A 68 -19.27 8.84 13.15
N SER A 69 -18.77 7.77 13.77
CA SER A 69 -19.30 7.19 15.01
C SER A 69 -18.21 7.02 16.06
N ALA A 70 -18.39 7.66 17.21
CA ALA A 70 -17.49 7.54 18.36
C ALA A 70 -17.44 6.12 18.93
N SER A 71 -18.60 5.43 19.01
CA SER A 71 -18.67 4.05 19.48
C SER A 71 -17.89 3.09 18.58
N LEU A 72 -18.06 3.23 17.25
CA LEU A 72 -17.32 2.41 16.28
C LEU A 72 -15.82 2.69 16.34
N LYS A 73 -15.44 3.97 16.48
CA LYS A 73 -14.04 4.35 16.67
C LYS A 73 -13.44 3.65 17.88
N HIS A 74 -14.16 3.61 19.01
CA HIS A 74 -13.69 2.93 20.21
C HIS A 74 -13.51 1.41 19.99
N GLU A 75 -14.49 0.75 19.38
CA GLU A 75 -14.41 -0.68 19.04
C GLU A 75 -13.23 -1.00 18.09
N LEU A 76 -13.00 -0.16 17.08
CA LEU A 76 -11.90 -0.31 16.14
C LEU A 76 -10.53 -0.03 16.76
N ILE A 77 -10.44 0.88 17.73
CA ILE A 77 -9.21 1.06 18.51
C ILE A 77 -8.90 -0.21 19.31
N MET A 78 -9.89 -0.82 19.96
CA MET A 78 -9.70 -2.07 20.72
C MET A 78 -9.32 -3.26 19.83
N SER A 79 -9.77 -3.26 18.58
CA SER A 79 -9.47 -4.31 17.59
C SER A 79 -8.38 -3.92 16.58
N LYS A 80 -7.63 -2.83 16.82
CA LYS A 80 -6.67 -2.24 15.87
C LYS A 80 -5.69 -3.26 15.28
N THR A 81 -5.13 -4.14 16.11
CA THR A 81 -4.19 -5.18 15.67
C THR A 81 -4.84 -6.13 14.67
N ARG A 82 -6.10 -6.53 14.90
CA ARG A 82 -6.84 -7.40 13.99
C ARG A 82 -7.15 -6.71 12.67
N VAL A 83 -7.49 -5.42 12.72
CA VAL A 83 -7.72 -4.61 11.50
C VAL A 83 -6.46 -4.55 10.64
N ILE A 84 -5.30 -4.25 11.25
CA ILE A 84 -4.01 -4.22 10.55
C ILE A 84 -3.74 -5.58 9.87
N GLN A 85 -3.94 -6.66 10.61
CA GLN A 85 -3.75 -8.02 10.10
C GLN A 85 -4.63 -8.30 8.87
N LEU A 86 -5.92 -7.99 8.94
CA LEU A 86 -6.87 -8.20 7.84
C LEU A 86 -6.49 -7.40 6.58
N ILE A 87 -6.02 -6.16 6.74
CA ILE A 87 -5.59 -5.35 5.59
C ILE A 87 -4.33 -5.94 4.96
N ASN A 88 -3.35 -6.32 5.77
CA ASN A 88 -2.10 -6.94 5.29
C ASN A 88 -2.36 -8.29 4.59
N GLU A 89 -3.30 -9.09 5.10
CA GLU A 89 -3.77 -10.32 4.45
C GLU A 89 -4.36 -10.04 3.05
N GLU A 90 -5.18 -8.99 2.90
CA GLU A 90 -5.78 -8.60 1.61
C GLU A 90 -4.75 -8.10 0.58
N VAL A 91 -3.68 -7.42 1.02
CA VAL A 91 -2.61 -6.97 0.12
C VAL A 91 -1.48 -8.00 -0.06
N GLY A 92 -1.47 -9.07 0.73
CA GLY A 92 -0.57 -10.21 0.60
C GLY A 92 0.85 -10.00 1.15
N HIS A 93 1.08 -8.94 1.91
CA HIS A 93 2.37 -8.65 2.55
C HIS A 93 2.18 -7.67 3.72
N ASP A 94 3.18 -7.58 4.60
CA ASP A 94 3.19 -6.61 5.68
C ASP A 94 3.45 -5.21 5.13
N PHE A 95 2.39 -4.39 5.04
CA PHE A 95 2.42 -3.05 4.46
C PHE A 95 1.94 -1.99 5.45
N ILE A 96 0.84 -2.26 6.16
CA ILE A 96 0.26 -1.37 7.16
C ILE A 96 0.93 -1.64 8.51
N GLN A 97 1.73 -0.70 8.98
CA GLN A 97 2.34 -0.78 10.31
C GLN A 97 1.49 -0.06 11.37
N GLU A 98 0.72 0.94 10.96
CA GLU A 98 -0.06 1.74 11.88
C GLU A 98 -1.35 2.27 11.23
N ILE A 99 -2.42 2.23 12.01
CA ILE A 99 -3.72 2.83 11.69
C ILE A 99 -4.08 3.84 12.76
N VAL A 100 -4.59 4.99 12.32
CA VAL A 100 -5.10 6.05 13.20
C VAL A 100 -6.59 6.24 12.91
N PHE A 101 -7.42 6.02 13.92
CA PHE A 101 -8.86 6.27 13.84
C PHE A 101 -9.14 7.69 14.32
N LEU A 102 -9.77 8.50 13.46
CA LEU A 102 -10.16 9.89 13.71
C LEU A 102 -11.64 10.01 14.01
#